data_AF-A0A9D6R3Z0-F1
#
_entry.id   AF-A0A9D6R3Z0-F1
#
_cell.length_a   1.000
_cell.length_b   1.000
_cell.length_c   1.000
_cell.angle_alpha   90.00
_cell.angle_beta   90.00
_cell.angle_gamma   90.00
#
_symmetry.space_group_name_H-M   'P 1'
#
loop_
_entity.id
_entity.type
_entity.pdbx_description
1 polymer ?
#
loop_
_entity_poly.entity_id
_entity_poly.type
_entity_poly.pdbx_seq_one_letter_code
_entity_poly.pdbx_strand_id
1 'polypeptide(L)'
;EKGYRANGAELDPDRNLVEAGLARPQVKPQHFIGKEAYLKQRAAPPAAILCTLTVDDNTSSSGVERFMSGREPVLTPDGQPITDARGRRSYVTSAGFGASIRKHILMSYLPPEYAKVGPKLVVEYFAEHYPVTVAVVGSTPLFDPKNERVKA
;
A
#
# COMPACT_ATOMS: atom_id res chain seq x y z
N GLU A 1 1.17 -10.86 3.84
CA GLU A 1 1.84 -11.69 2.81
C GLU A 1 1.02 -11.85 1.51
N LYS A 2 -0.25 -12.27 1.57
CA LYS A 2 -1.11 -12.45 0.38
C LYS A 2 -1.69 -11.16 -0.23
N GLY A 3 -1.35 -9.99 0.30
CA GLY A 3 -1.80 -8.70 -0.27
C GLY A 3 -3.32 -8.51 -0.28
N TYR A 4 -4.09 -9.25 0.53
CA TYR A 4 -5.53 -9.01 0.66
C TYR A 4 -5.78 -7.67 1.34
N ARG A 5 -6.82 -6.97 0.91
CA ARG A 5 -7.22 -5.66 1.43
C ARG A 5 -8.23 -5.87 2.55
N ALA A 6 -8.04 -5.21 3.68
CA ALA A 6 -8.98 -5.22 4.79
C ALA A 6 -9.97 -4.05 4.70
N ASN A 7 -11.24 -4.33 4.96
CA ASN A 7 -12.26 -3.29 5.11
C ASN A 7 -12.01 -2.49 6.40
N GLY A 8 -12.03 -1.16 6.31
CA GLY A 8 -11.69 -0.27 7.42
C GLY A 8 -10.20 0.05 7.57
N ALA A 9 -9.32 -0.56 6.74
CA ALA A 9 -7.90 -0.22 6.68
C ALA A 9 -7.50 0.22 5.27
N GLU A 10 -7.47 -0.71 4.30
CA GLU A 10 -7.20 -0.37 2.90
C GLU A 10 -8.46 0.11 2.18
N LEU A 11 -9.64 -0.37 2.59
CA LEU A 11 -10.91 0.00 1.97
C LEU A 11 -11.68 0.90 2.94
N ASP A 12 -11.82 2.16 2.54
CA ASP A 12 -12.55 3.20 3.24
C ASP A 12 -13.31 4.07 2.22
N PRO A 13 -14.17 5.01 2.65
CA PRO A 13 -14.90 5.90 1.75
C PRO A 13 -14.02 6.89 0.95
N ASP A 14 -12.79 7.14 1.37
CA ASP A 14 -11.89 8.13 0.77
C ASP A 14 -11.10 7.54 -0.41
N ARG A 15 -11.02 6.21 -0.50
CA ARG A 15 -10.31 5.46 -1.55
C ARG A 15 -11.29 4.76 -2.48
N ASN A 16 -10.88 4.61 -3.75
CA ASN A 16 -11.69 3.89 -4.74
C ASN A 16 -11.07 2.55 -5.16
N LEU A 17 -11.86 1.72 -5.85
CA LEU A 17 -11.46 0.37 -6.25
C LEU A 17 -10.26 0.33 -7.21
N VAL A 18 -10.06 1.38 -8.02
CA VAL A 18 -8.90 1.48 -8.92
C VAL A 18 -7.65 1.70 -8.08
N GLU A 19 -7.69 2.64 -7.15
CA GLU A 19 -6.58 2.95 -6.22
C GLU A 19 -6.21 1.73 -5.37
N ALA A 20 -7.21 1.00 -4.88
CA ALA A 20 -7.02 -0.20 -4.05
C ALA A 20 -6.45 -1.41 -4.83
N GLY A 21 -6.35 -1.33 -6.16
CA GLY A 21 -5.94 -2.46 -7.01
C GLY A 21 -7.00 -3.56 -7.11
N LEU A 22 -8.29 -3.21 -6.94
CA LEU A 22 -9.42 -4.13 -7.01
C LEU A 22 -10.27 -3.97 -8.28
N ALA A 23 -9.79 -3.16 -9.24
CA ALA A 23 -10.42 -3.01 -10.54
C ALA A 23 -10.46 -4.35 -11.30
N ARG A 24 -11.67 -4.88 -11.51
CA ARG A 24 -11.87 -6.10 -12.30
C ARG A 24 -11.67 -5.84 -13.81
N PRO A 25 -11.35 -6.85 -14.63
CA PRO A 25 -11.25 -6.67 -16.09
C PRO A 25 -12.56 -6.16 -16.71
N GLN A 26 -13.70 -6.62 -16.20
CA GLN A 26 -15.03 -6.26 -16.70
C GLN A 26 -15.87 -5.57 -15.62
N VAL A 27 -16.76 -4.68 -16.06
CA VAL A 27 -17.78 -4.04 -15.23
C VAL A 27 -19.13 -4.67 -15.55
N LYS A 28 -19.93 -4.98 -14.53
CA LYS A 28 -21.25 -5.61 -14.73
C LYS A 28 -22.15 -4.72 -15.61
N PRO A 29 -22.90 -5.30 -16.57
CA PRO A 29 -23.76 -4.53 -17.47
C PRO A 29 -24.98 -3.95 -16.75
N GLN A 30 -25.45 -4.57 -15.67
CA GLN A 30 -26.59 -4.09 -14.88
C GLN A 30 -26.28 -2.76 -14.16
N HIS A 31 -27.31 -2.03 -13.77
CA HIS A 31 -27.18 -0.86 -12.91
C HIS A 31 -26.82 -1.28 -11.46
N PHE A 32 -25.95 -0.51 -10.82
CA PHE A 32 -25.61 -0.63 -9.40
C PHE A 32 -25.15 0.72 -8.85
N ILE A 33 -25.30 0.92 -7.55
CA ILE A 33 -24.90 2.15 -6.86
C ILE A 33 -23.39 2.37 -7.06
N GLY A 34 -23.02 3.56 -7.52
CA GLY A 34 -21.62 3.94 -7.77
C GLY A 34 -21.06 3.52 -9.14
N LYS A 35 -21.85 2.88 -10.02
CA LYS A 35 -21.38 2.45 -11.35
C LYS A 35 -20.78 3.58 -12.18
N GLU A 36 -21.47 4.70 -12.31
CA GLU A 36 -21.01 5.83 -13.12
C GLU A 36 -19.72 6.45 -12.56
N ALA A 37 -19.65 6.62 -11.24
CA ALA A 37 -18.45 7.11 -10.56
C ALA A 37 -17.27 6.16 -10.77
N TYR A 38 -17.50 4.85 -10.67
CA TYR A 38 -16.48 3.83 -10.92
C TYR A 38 -16.00 3.84 -12.37
N LEU A 39 -16.88 4.00 -13.36
CA LEU A 39 -16.49 4.13 -14.76
C LEU A 39 -15.63 5.37 -15.00
N LYS A 40 -15.97 6.52 -14.40
CA LYS A 40 -15.15 7.74 -14.46
C LYS A 40 -13.77 7.52 -13.84
N GLN A 41 -13.70 6.86 -12.67
CA GLN A 41 -12.44 6.55 -12.00
C GLN A 41 -11.55 5.61 -12.83
N ARG A 42 -12.13 4.65 -13.55
CA ARG A 42 -11.37 3.75 -14.44
C ARG A 42 -10.82 4.44 -15.69
N ALA A 43 -11.48 5.49 -16.15
CA ALA A 43 -11.08 6.24 -17.35
C ALA A 43 -10.00 7.30 -17.06
N ALA A 44 -9.67 7.54 -15.79
CA ALA A 44 -8.68 8.53 -15.37
C ALA A 44 -7.47 7.85 -14.70
N PRO A 45 -6.30 8.49 -14.73
CA PRO A 45 -5.17 8.06 -13.90
C PRO A 45 -5.56 8.05 -12.41
N PRO A 46 -5.19 7.00 -11.63
CA PRO A 46 -5.48 6.97 -10.21
C PRO A 46 -4.65 8.03 -9.48
N ALA A 47 -5.24 8.70 -8.48
CA ALA A 47 -4.50 9.68 -7.68
C ALA A 47 -3.46 9.00 -6.77
N ALA A 48 -3.76 7.79 -6.29
CA ALA A 48 -2.82 6.96 -5.55
C ALA A 48 -3.00 5.47 -5.88
N ILE A 49 -1.97 4.68 -5.64
CA ILE A 49 -1.96 3.23 -5.86
C ILE A 49 -1.58 2.58 -4.54
N LEU A 50 -2.36 1.59 -4.12
CA LEU A 50 -2.05 0.79 -2.95
C LEU A 50 -0.84 -0.11 -3.23
N CYS A 51 0.23 0.13 -2.49
CA CYS A 51 1.50 -0.56 -2.57
C CYS A 51 1.74 -1.42 -1.32
N THR A 52 2.53 -2.48 -1.49
CA THR A 52 3.10 -3.24 -0.39
C THR A 52 4.56 -2.87 -0.23
N LEU A 53 4.95 -2.52 0.99
CA LEU A 53 6.30 -2.12 1.37
C LEU A 53 6.92 -3.20 2.26
N THR A 54 8.24 -3.35 2.20
CA THR A 54 9.00 -4.14 3.17
C THR A 54 9.91 -3.21 3.97
N VAL A 55 9.96 -3.41 5.29
CA VAL A 55 10.92 -2.71 6.14
C VAL A 55 12.31 -3.31 5.91
N ASP A 56 13.27 -2.46 5.59
CA ASP A 56 14.64 -2.87 5.28
C ASP A 56 15.45 -3.07 6.55
N ASP A 57 15.33 -2.12 7.49
CA ASP A 57 15.90 -2.14 8.83
C ASP A 57 14.91 -1.43 9.78
N ASN A 58 14.62 -2.07 10.90
CA ASN A 58 13.70 -1.57 11.92
C ASN A 58 14.39 -1.31 13.26
N THR A 59 15.72 -1.26 13.26
CA THR A 59 16.54 -0.94 14.43
C THR A 59 16.52 0.56 14.67
N SER A 60 16.06 0.99 15.85
CA SER A 60 16.14 2.40 16.26
C SER A 60 17.59 2.83 16.53
N SER A 61 17.81 4.13 16.62
CA SER A 61 19.09 4.74 17.00
C SER A 61 19.64 4.25 18.36
N SER A 62 18.76 3.75 19.25
CA SER A 62 19.14 3.15 20.54
C SER A 62 19.35 1.64 20.48
N GLY A 63 19.29 1.03 19.29
CA GLY A 63 19.49 -0.41 19.08
C GLY A 63 18.24 -1.27 19.36
N VAL A 64 17.10 -0.66 19.65
CA VAL A 64 15.83 -1.38 19.90
C VAL A 64 15.10 -1.60 18.59
N GLU A 65 14.70 -2.84 18.29
CA GLU A 65 13.83 -3.14 17.15
C GLU A 65 12.43 -2.56 17.34
N ARG A 66 11.91 -1.93 16.29
CA ARG A 66 10.58 -1.32 16.27
C ARG A 66 9.69 -2.01 15.26
N PHE A 67 8.42 -2.19 15.59
CA PHE A 67 7.45 -2.84 14.72
C PHE A 67 6.28 -1.89 14.51
N MET A 68 6.23 -1.27 13.33
CA MET A 68 5.14 -0.40 12.92
C MET A 68 3.81 -1.16 12.95
N SER A 69 2.74 -0.47 13.31
CA SER A 69 1.42 -1.04 13.59
C SER A 69 0.29 -0.41 12.77
N GLY A 70 0.51 0.75 12.16
CA GLY A 70 -0.46 1.47 11.33
C GLY A 70 -0.54 2.96 11.66
N ARG A 71 -0.97 3.74 10.66
CA ARG A 71 -1.10 5.21 10.64
C ARG A 71 0.21 5.99 10.64
N GLU A 72 1.36 5.32 10.68
CA GLU A 72 2.66 5.98 10.57
C GLU A 72 2.78 6.71 9.22
N PRO A 73 3.29 7.96 9.18
CA PRO A 73 3.54 8.66 7.93
C PRO A 73 4.54 7.91 7.05
N VAL A 74 4.25 7.84 5.75
CA VAL A 74 5.22 7.40 4.73
C VAL A 74 5.76 8.65 4.05
N LEU A 75 7.08 8.80 4.06
CA LEU A 75 7.78 10.01 3.67
C LEU A 75 8.81 9.71 2.57
N THR A 76 9.26 10.76 1.90
CA THR A 76 10.41 10.70 1.00
C THR A 76 11.70 10.36 1.79
N PRO A 77 12.79 9.93 1.13
CA PRO A 77 14.06 9.62 1.82
C PRO A 77 14.64 10.76 2.67
N ASP A 78 14.33 12.00 2.31
CA ASP A 78 14.70 13.23 3.03
C ASP A 78 13.65 13.68 4.07
N GLY A 79 12.67 12.82 4.38
CA GLY A 79 11.68 13.04 5.44
C GLY A 79 10.55 13.99 5.07
N GLN A 80 10.31 14.26 3.79
CA GLN A 80 9.20 15.12 3.37
C GLN A 80 7.89 14.35 3.22
N PRO A 81 6.73 14.95 3.57
CA PRO A 81 5.44 14.32 3.39
C PRO A 81 5.14 13.99 1.92
N ILE A 82 4.72 12.76 1.66
CA ILE A 82 4.19 12.36 0.35
C ILE A 82 2.68 12.63 0.32
N THR A 83 2.22 13.35 -0.70
CA THR A 83 0.81 13.74 -0.87
C THR A 83 0.35 13.45 -2.28
N ASP A 84 -0.84 12.86 -2.43
CA ASP A 84 -1.41 12.57 -3.74
C ASP A 84 -2.11 13.77 -4.39
N ALA A 85 -2.52 13.61 -5.66
CA ALA A 85 -3.17 14.66 -6.44
C ALA A 85 -4.52 15.15 -5.85
N ARG A 86 -5.06 14.48 -4.82
CA ARG A 86 -6.26 14.90 -4.08
C ARG A 86 -5.93 15.53 -2.72
N GLY A 87 -4.65 15.76 -2.42
CA GLY A 87 -4.20 16.33 -1.16
C GLY A 87 -4.14 15.34 0.01
N ARG A 88 -4.28 14.02 -0.24
CA ARG A 88 -4.23 13.02 0.84
C ARG A 88 -2.79 12.59 1.09
N ARG A 89 -2.37 12.57 2.36
CA ARG A 89 -1.02 12.11 2.75
C ARG A 89 -0.89 10.59 2.68
N SER A 90 0.30 10.10 2.36
CA SER A 90 0.65 8.68 2.45
C SER A 90 0.95 8.29 3.89
N TYR A 91 0.33 7.20 4.34
CA TYR A 91 0.54 6.61 5.65
C TYR A 91 0.38 5.09 5.57
N VAL A 92 0.86 4.38 6.59
CA VAL A 92 0.73 2.93 6.70
C VAL A 92 -0.71 2.56 7.01
N THR A 93 -1.39 1.81 6.14
CA THR A 93 -2.77 1.35 6.39
C THR A 93 -2.80 0.10 7.25
N SER A 94 -1.97 -0.89 6.88
CA SER A 94 -1.80 -2.15 7.59
C SER A 94 -0.33 -2.48 7.73
N ALA A 95 0.02 -3.16 8.82
CA ALA A 95 1.36 -3.63 9.10
C ALA A 95 1.33 -5.06 9.66
N GLY A 96 2.38 -5.84 9.42
CA GLY A 96 2.52 -7.16 10.02
C GLY A 96 3.75 -7.93 9.55
N PHE A 97 4.21 -8.86 10.38
CA PHE A 97 5.35 -9.70 10.05
C PHE A 97 4.96 -10.85 9.12
N GLY A 98 5.60 -10.92 7.96
CA GLY A 98 5.48 -12.03 7.04
C GLY A 98 6.43 -13.15 7.42
N ALA A 99 5.93 -14.16 8.14
CA ALA A 99 6.74 -15.30 8.58
C ALA A 99 7.36 -16.11 7.42
N SER A 100 6.65 -16.20 6.28
CA SER A 100 7.09 -16.96 5.10
C SER A 100 8.23 -16.27 4.38
N ILE A 101 8.21 -14.94 4.31
CA ILE A 101 9.23 -14.13 3.62
C ILE A 101 10.25 -13.49 4.57
N ARG A 102 10.07 -13.63 5.89
CA ARG A 102 10.90 -13.08 6.97
C ARG A 102 11.14 -11.57 6.86
N LYS A 103 10.07 -10.81 6.63
CA LYS A 103 10.11 -9.34 6.56
C LYS A 103 8.92 -8.74 7.30
N HIS A 104 9.12 -7.57 7.92
CA HIS A 104 8.00 -6.73 8.36
C HIS A 104 7.41 -6.04 7.13
N ILE A 105 6.11 -6.18 6.93
CA ILE A 105 5.40 -5.77 5.72
C ILE A 105 4.44 -4.65 6.10
N LEU A 106 4.40 -3.62 5.26
CA LEU A 106 3.47 -2.50 5.39
C LEU A 106 2.64 -2.38 4.11
N MET A 107 1.48 -1.75 4.20
CA MET A 107 0.70 -1.30 3.05
C MET A 107 0.51 0.20 3.11
N SER A 108 0.55 0.87 1.96
CA SER A 108 0.33 2.31 1.88
C SER A 108 -0.14 2.72 0.50
N TYR A 109 -0.98 3.75 0.44
CA TYR A 109 -1.34 4.41 -0.79
C TYR A 109 -0.24 5.42 -1.18
N LEU A 110 0.38 5.20 -2.33
CA LEU A 110 1.42 6.07 -2.87
C LEU A 110 0.96 6.75 -4.17
N PRO A 111 1.27 8.03 -4.39
CA PRO A 111 1.10 8.66 -5.69
C PRO A 111 1.85 7.90 -6.80
N PRO A 112 1.38 7.91 -8.06
CA PRO A 112 1.97 7.16 -9.18
C PRO A 112 3.48 7.35 -9.36
N GLU A 113 4.00 8.54 -9.05
CA GLU A 113 5.42 8.88 -9.15
C GLU A 113 6.30 8.08 -8.17
N TYR A 114 5.76 7.70 -7.00
CA TYR A 114 6.40 6.89 -5.96
C TYR A 114 5.97 5.41 -6.01
N ALA A 115 4.85 5.09 -6.64
CA ALA A 115 4.33 3.74 -6.80
C ALA A 115 5.08 2.94 -7.88
N LYS A 116 6.37 2.72 -7.68
CA LYS A 116 7.26 1.89 -8.53
C LYS A 116 7.94 0.86 -7.64
N VAL A 117 8.32 -0.30 -8.15
CA VAL A 117 9.07 -1.30 -7.36
C VAL A 117 10.53 -0.88 -7.24
N GLY A 118 11.11 -0.94 -6.04
CA GLY A 118 12.52 -0.62 -5.78
C GLY A 118 12.86 0.74 -5.15
N PRO A 119 12.12 1.85 -5.36
CA PRO A 119 12.31 3.09 -4.62
C PRO A 119 12.38 2.85 -3.12
N LYS A 120 13.35 3.54 -2.50
CA LYS A 120 13.47 3.67 -1.05
C LYS A 120 12.61 4.83 -0.59
N LEU A 121 11.87 4.60 0.47
CA LEU A 121 11.10 5.59 1.21
C LEU A 121 11.45 5.44 2.69
N VAL A 122 10.92 6.29 3.55
CA VAL A 122 11.01 6.08 4.99
C VAL A 122 9.63 6.09 5.62
N VAL A 123 9.51 5.37 6.73
CA VAL A 123 8.34 5.44 7.61
C VAL A 123 8.78 6.12 8.90
N GLU A 124 8.03 7.13 9.31
CA GLU A 124 8.27 7.81 10.58
C GLU A 124 7.55 7.08 11.72
N TYR A 125 8.32 6.60 12.70
CA TYR A 125 7.77 5.91 13.86
C TYR A 125 8.56 6.33 15.10
N PHE A 126 7.86 6.73 16.17
CA PHE A 126 8.51 7.34 17.35
C PHE A 126 9.49 8.48 17.03
N ALA A 127 9.16 9.32 16.04
CA ALA A 127 10.00 10.43 15.54
C ALA A 127 11.36 10.01 14.96
N GLU A 128 11.52 8.74 14.61
CA GLU A 128 12.68 8.20 13.89
C GLU A 128 12.24 7.71 12.49
N HIS A 129 13.18 7.69 11.54
CA HIS A 129 12.91 7.31 10.14
C HIS A 129 13.48 5.94 9.84
N TYR A 130 12.61 5.02 9.44
CA TYR A 130 12.99 3.64 9.12
C TYR A 130 12.91 3.38 7.62
N PRO A 131 13.98 2.87 6.99
CA PRO A 131 14.01 2.65 5.56
C PRO A 131 13.05 1.54 5.15
N VAL A 132 12.26 1.81 4.11
CA VAL A 132 11.34 0.84 3.50
C VAL A 132 11.52 0.81 1.98
N THR A 133 11.28 -0.35 1.40
CA THR A 133 11.28 -0.55 -0.05
C THR A 133 9.88 -0.83 -0.56
N VAL A 134 9.48 -0.19 -1.66
CA VAL A 134 8.27 -0.60 -2.39
C VAL A 134 8.50 -1.95 -3.05
N ALA A 135 7.90 -3.01 -2.50
CA ALA A 135 8.09 -4.37 -2.94
C ALA A 135 7.03 -4.81 -3.97
N VAL A 136 5.81 -4.28 -3.86
CA VAL A 136 4.74 -4.50 -4.84
C VAL A 136 3.95 -3.22 -5.08
N VAL A 137 3.60 -3.00 -6.35
CA VAL A 137 2.59 -2.02 -6.77
C VAL A 137 1.31 -2.77 -7.14
N GLY A 138 0.19 -2.43 -6.50
CA GLY A 138 -1.10 -3.08 -6.74
C GLY A 138 -1.33 -4.34 -5.88
N SER A 139 -2.07 -5.31 -6.43
CA SER A 139 -2.65 -6.43 -5.66
C SER A 139 -1.87 -7.74 -5.72
N THR A 140 -0.71 -7.77 -6.39
CA THR A 140 0.12 -8.98 -6.45
C THR A 140 0.62 -9.34 -5.05
N PRO A 141 0.52 -10.60 -4.60
CA PRO A 141 1.03 -10.97 -3.29
C PRO A 141 2.55 -11.11 -3.30
N LEU A 142 3.19 -10.80 -2.16
CA LEU A 142 4.62 -11.10 -1.95
C LEU A 142 4.87 -12.60 -1.85
N PHE A 143 3.90 -13.32 -1.28
CA PHE A 143 4.00 -14.76 -1.11
C PHE A 143 3.06 -15.49 -2.07
N ASP A 144 3.62 -16.46 -2.81
CA ASP A 144 2.90 -17.23 -3.82
C ASP A 144 2.15 -16.30 -4.81
N PRO A 145 2.90 -15.49 -5.61
CA PRO A 145 2.33 -14.53 -6.56
C PRO A 145 1.43 -15.16 -7.63
N LYS A 146 1.63 -16.46 -7.92
CA LYS A 146 0.87 -17.21 -8.93
C LYS A 146 -0.36 -17.92 -8.36
N ASN A 147 -0.57 -17.86 -7.04
CA ASN A 147 -1.61 -18.59 -6.31
C ASN A 147 -1.57 -20.10 -6.59
N GLU A 148 -0.38 -20.68 -6.72
CA GLU A 148 -0.21 -22.11 -7.02
C GLU A 148 -0.73 -22.97 -5.87
N ARG A 149 -0.51 -22.55 -4.61
CA ARG A 149 -0.91 -23.32 -3.43
C ARG A 149 -2.41 -23.33 -3.17
N VAL A 150 -3.12 -22.30 -3.62
CA VAL A 150 -4.58 -22.19 -3.45
C VAL A 150 -5.33 -22.95 -4.55
N LYS A 151 -4.68 -23.17 -5.70
CA LYS A 151 -5.27 -23.84 -6.86
C LYS A 151 -5.07 -25.35 -6.87
N ALA A 152 -4.07 -25.84 -6.15
CA ALA A 152 -3.82 -27.27 -5.96
C ALA A 152 -4.86 -27.88 -5.02
#